data_AF-A0A0A5FXJ2-F1
#
_entry.id   AF-A0A0A5FXJ2-F1
#
_cell.length_a   1.000
_cell.length_b   1.000
_cell.length_c   1.000
_cell.angle_alpha   90.00
_cell.angle_beta   90.00
_cell.angle_gamma   90.00
#
_symmetry.space_group_name_H-M   'P 1'
#
loop_
_entity.id
_entity.type
_entity.pdbx_description
1 polymer ?
#
loop_
_entity_poly.entity_id
_entity_poly.type
_entity_poly.pdbx_seq_one_letter_code
_entity_poly.pdbx_strand_id
1 'polypeptide(L)'
;MAHCPYCGTKTNEDESFCVHCGKFLPTDLKERSQGYQSKGFNRWWILPISVFILSIIALGSMYALFEEKTTQAKEKFNQGEALALKGNYDEAQDYFNDALDLSYQFPAAIQNKQFLKVATLVKRDLNEAKSMNEEENFQKALEFIDKAEKRLKNYNGDAVEQLVNDITNARNQTKLSHLQFLMKKQPSIDEQKTLLWRAEAIQHEEAKAIANQIRKRIVSHAFSTANEELKQKQYTKARSIVEEGLRYAPDSEKLQSMKITIEKEKAAFEEAQKDRIEQAMEAAEKEREINKKDAVEIVSVETKLDEYGDLVVKGKIKSVATVPISSVSIKYKLYNKDGEMVLENDVYTYPDTLYPDEIGKFEFTHYDVNEKLEIKKEEIKPTWFLD
;
A
#
# COMPACT_ATOMS: atom_id res chain seq x y z
N MET A 1 116.95 5.21 4.36
CA MET A 1 117.31 4.56 5.64
C MET A 1 117.62 3.11 5.34
N ALA A 2 118.85 2.66 5.61
CA ALA A 2 119.23 1.26 5.41
C ALA A 2 118.66 0.40 6.55
N HIS A 3 118.19 -0.79 6.19
CA HIS A 3 117.67 -1.80 7.11
C HIS A 3 118.45 -3.10 6.90
N CYS A 4 118.65 -3.86 7.96
CA CYS A 4 119.19 -5.21 7.86
C CYS A 4 118.20 -6.08 7.07
N PRO A 5 118.60 -6.68 5.93
CA PRO A 5 117.69 -7.52 5.15
C PRO A 5 117.28 -8.81 5.88
N TYR A 6 118.01 -9.20 6.93
CA TYR A 6 117.74 -10.42 7.69
C TYR A 6 116.77 -10.24 8.85
N CYS A 7 116.72 -9.05 9.48
CA CYS A 7 115.88 -8.80 10.65
C CYS A 7 115.06 -7.50 10.61
N GLY A 8 115.22 -6.66 9.58
CA GLY A 8 114.48 -5.41 9.39
C GLY A 8 114.91 -4.25 10.29
N THR A 9 115.85 -4.45 11.21
CA THR A 9 116.37 -3.38 12.09
C THR A 9 117.09 -2.31 11.28
N LYS A 10 116.96 -1.03 11.65
CA LYS A 10 117.70 0.07 11.01
C LYS A 10 119.21 -0.10 11.25
N THR A 11 120.00 0.09 10.21
CA THR A 11 121.47 -0.01 10.23
C THR A 11 122.07 1.24 9.61
N ASN A 12 123.26 1.63 10.05
CA ASN A 12 124.01 2.74 9.43
C ASN A 12 124.72 2.27 8.15
N GLU A 13 125.15 3.23 7.31
CA GLU A 13 125.71 2.95 5.98
C GLU A 13 127.12 2.32 6.06
N ASP A 14 127.84 2.63 7.13
CA ASP A 14 129.22 2.22 7.44
C ASP A 14 129.31 0.92 8.26
N GLU A 15 128.18 0.35 8.68
CA GLU A 15 128.16 -0.91 9.43
C GLU A 15 128.41 -2.11 8.50
N SER A 16 129.40 -2.94 8.85
CA SER A 16 129.70 -4.20 8.15
C SER A 16 128.93 -5.39 8.72
N PHE A 17 128.39 -5.28 9.94
CA PHE A 17 127.60 -6.31 10.60
C PHE A 17 126.37 -5.68 11.27
N CYS A 18 125.23 -6.38 11.25
CA CYS A 18 124.04 -5.93 11.96
C CYS A 18 124.22 -6.08 13.46
N VAL A 19 124.15 -4.98 14.22
CA VAL A 19 124.22 -4.96 15.69
C VAL A 19 123.16 -5.83 16.38
N HIS A 20 122.02 -6.07 15.73
CA HIS A 20 120.94 -6.87 16.33
C HIS A 20 121.04 -8.37 16.01
N CYS A 21 121.42 -8.76 14.79
CA CYS A 21 121.43 -10.17 14.38
C CYS A 21 122.83 -10.75 14.10
N GLY A 22 123.89 -9.95 14.23
CA GLY A 22 125.29 -10.36 14.08
C GLY A 22 125.72 -10.77 12.66
N LYS A 23 124.83 -10.67 11.67
CA LYS A 23 125.13 -11.09 10.28
C LYS A 23 125.85 -9.98 9.52
N PHE A 24 126.77 -10.38 8.64
CA PHE A 24 127.46 -9.47 7.74
C PHE A 24 126.45 -8.76 6.83
N LEU A 25 126.49 -7.44 6.78
CA LEU A 25 125.61 -6.63 5.96
C LEU A 25 126.16 -6.53 4.54
N PRO A 26 125.34 -6.74 3.49
CA PRO A 26 125.79 -6.61 2.11
C PRO A 26 126.45 -5.26 1.87
N THR A 27 127.56 -5.21 1.12
CA THR A 27 128.27 -3.96 0.81
C THR A 27 127.47 -3.05 -0.12
N ASP A 28 126.51 -3.58 -0.88
CA ASP A 28 125.60 -2.78 -1.69
C ASP A 28 124.45 -2.23 -0.83
N LEU A 29 124.41 -0.90 -0.68
CA LEU A 29 123.37 -0.17 0.03
C LEU A 29 121.96 -0.39 -0.54
N LYS A 30 121.83 -0.73 -1.84
CA LYS A 30 120.52 -1.02 -2.44
C LYS A 30 119.89 -2.27 -1.85
N GLU A 31 120.68 -3.31 -1.57
CA GLU A 31 120.21 -4.54 -0.92
C GLU A 31 119.76 -4.30 0.52
N ARG A 32 120.33 -3.29 1.20
CA ARG A 32 119.91 -2.86 2.54
C ARG A 32 118.60 -2.07 2.55
N SER A 33 118.14 -1.55 1.42
CA SER A 33 116.95 -0.70 1.32
C SER A 33 115.70 -1.44 0.82
N GLN A 34 115.86 -2.59 0.17
CA GLN A 34 114.78 -3.33 -0.50
C GLN A 34 114.19 -4.49 0.34
N GLY A 35 114.61 -4.65 1.60
CA GLY A 35 114.23 -5.78 2.47
C GLY A 35 112.81 -5.77 3.05
N TYR A 36 111.99 -4.74 2.78
CA TYR A 36 110.59 -4.68 3.20
C TYR A 36 109.67 -4.47 2.00
N GLN A 37 109.68 -5.40 1.05
CA GLN A 37 108.58 -5.49 0.09
C GLN A 37 107.34 -5.98 0.83
N SER A 38 106.32 -5.12 0.93
CA SER A 38 105.01 -5.44 1.47
C SER A 38 104.54 -6.78 0.91
N LYS A 39 104.25 -7.76 1.78
CA LYS A 39 103.59 -9.00 1.38
C LYS A 39 102.31 -8.63 0.62
N GLY A 40 102.35 -8.78 -0.70
CA GLY A 40 101.21 -8.51 -1.57
C GLY A 40 100.01 -9.34 -1.16
N PHE A 41 98.81 -8.83 -1.50
CA PHE A 41 97.54 -9.47 -1.21
C PHE A 41 97.60 -10.96 -1.56
N ASN A 42 97.27 -11.82 -0.59
CA ASN A 42 97.39 -13.25 -0.74
C ASN A 42 96.53 -13.72 -1.93
N ARG A 43 97.15 -14.24 -2.99
CA ARG A 43 96.44 -14.65 -4.23
C ARG A 43 95.33 -15.67 -3.98
N TRP A 44 95.41 -16.40 -2.86
CA TRP A 44 94.36 -17.33 -2.41
C TRP A 44 93.03 -16.64 -2.01
N TRP A 45 93.03 -15.33 -1.73
CA TRP A 45 91.82 -14.54 -1.45
C TRP A 45 91.11 -14.01 -2.71
N ILE A 46 91.74 -14.08 -3.88
CA ILE A 46 91.12 -13.62 -5.13
C ILE A 46 89.91 -14.49 -5.50
N LEU A 47 90.01 -15.80 -5.24
CA LEU A 47 88.97 -16.79 -5.54
C LEU A 47 87.69 -16.60 -4.70
N PRO A 48 87.73 -16.47 -3.36
CA PRO A 48 86.51 -16.20 -2.57
C PRO A 48 85.90 -14.81 -2.89
N ILE A 49 86.72 -13.79 -3.18
CA ILE A 49 86.22 -12.45 -3.55
C ILE A 49 85.53 -12.46 -4.91
N SER A 50 86.10 -13.14 -5.91
CA SER A 50 85.47 -13.23 -7.24
C SER A 50 84.15 -14.00 -7.21
N VAL A 51 84.08 -15.09 -6.44
CA VAL A 51 82.84 -15.84 -6.22
C VAL A 51 81.80 -14.96 -5.52
N PHE A 52 82.18 -14.20 -4.49
CA PHE A 52 81.27 -13.29 -3.80
C PHE A 52 80.70 -12.19 -4.72
N ILE A 53 81.55 -11.57 -5.54
CA ILE A 53 81.12 -10.55 -6.53
C ILE A 53 80.16 -11.18 -7.56
N LEU A 54 80.48 -12.37 -8.08
CA LEU A 54 79.60 -13.08 -9.01
C LEU A 54 78.27 -13.46 -8.37
N SER A 55 78.26 -13.87 -7.10
CA SER A 55 77.03 -14.14 -6.35
C SER A 55 76.18 -12.87 -6.19
N ILE A 56 76.77 -11.72 -5.89
CA ILE A 56 76.04 -10.45 -5.80
C ILE A 56 75.43 -10.08 -7.15
N ILE A 57 76.19 -10.18 -8.24
CA ILE A 57 75.68 -9.87 -9.59
C ILE A 57 74.55 -10.83 -9.97
N ALA A 58 74.70 -12.13 -9.69
CA ALA A 58 73.66 -13.13 -9.95
C ALA A 58 72.38 -12.84 -9.16
N LEU A 59 72.51 -12.52 -7.86
CA LEU A 59 71.37 -12.17 -7.00
C LEU A 59 70.72 -10.86 -7.43
N GLY A 60 71.51 -9.83 -7.78
CA GLY A 60 71.01 -8.54 -8.25
C GLY A 60 70.26 -8.65 -9.57
N SER A 61 70.81 -9.38 -10.54
CA SER A 61 70.14 -9.66 -11.82
C SER A 61 68.85 -10.47 -11.62
N MET A 62 68.89 -11.48 -10.75
CA MET A 62 67.70 -12.27 -10.40
C MET A 62 66.62 -11.40 -9.75
N TYR A 63 66.99 -10.52 -8.83
CA TYR A 63 66.08 -9.57 -8.20
C TYR A 63 65.45 -8.61 -9.21
N ALA A 64 66.25 -8.02 -10.10
CA ALA A 64 65.74 -7.10 -11.13
C ALA A 64 64.72 -7.78 -12.06
N LEU A 65 65.01 -9.00 -12.53
CA LEU A 65 64.08 -9.78 -13.33
C LEU A 65 62.79 -10.12 -12.58
N PHE A 66 62.90 -10.42 -11.27
CA PHE A 66 61.75 -10.71 -10.44
C PHE A 66 60.87 -9.47 -10.21
N GLU A 67 61.48 -8.30 -10.01
CA GLU A 67 60.78 -7.02 -9.87
C GLU A 67 60.05 -6.62 -11.16
N GLU A 68 60.68 -6.82 -12.32
CA GLU A 68 60.07 -6.55 -13.63
C GLU A 68 58.85 -7.44 -13.85
N LYS A 69 58.98 -8.76 -13.63
CA LYS A 69 57.85 -9.70 -13.72
C LYS A 69 56.72 -9.35 -12.77
N THR A 70 57.05 -8.94 -11.54
CA THR A 70 56.06 -8.53 -10.54
C THR A 70 55.33 -7.26 -10.98
N THR A 71 56.03 -6.31 -11.59
CA THR A 71 55.45 -5.08 -12.12
C THR A 71 54.50 -5.36 -13.28
N GLN A 72 54.92 -6.17 -14.25
CA GLN A 72 54.08 -6.59 -15.37
C GLN A 72 52.85 -7.38 -14.88
N ALA A 73 53.01 -8.25 -13.89
CA ALA A 73 51.90 -8.99 -13.29
C ALA A 73 50.85 -8.05 -12.68
N LYS A 74 51.29 -7.01 -11.95
CA LYS A 74 50.39 -5.99 -11.38
C LYS A 74 49.68 -5.18 -12.46
N GLU A 75 50.37 -4.82 -13.54
CA GLU A 75 49.76 -4.11 -14.66
C GLU A 75 48.65 -4.95 -15.31
N LYS A 76 48.95 -6.21 -15.60
CA LYS A 76 47.96 -7.17 -16.13
C LYS A 76 46.78 -7.35 -15.18
N PHE A 77 47.04 -7.46 -13.88
CA PHE A 77 45.99 -7.54 -12.86
C PHE A 77 45.07 -6.30 -12.88
N ASN A 78 45.63 -5.09 -12.91
CA ASN A 78 44.84 -3.86 -12.95
C ASN A 78 44.01 -3.74 -14.23
N GLN A 79 44.54 -4.20 -15.37
CA GLN A 79 43.80 -4.26 -16.63
C GLN A 79 42.62 -5.24 -16.53
N GLY A 80 42.82 -6.40 -15.90
CA GLY A 80 41.76 -7.36 -15.59
C GLY A 80 40.67 -6.76 -14.70
N GLU A 81 41.03 -6.04 -13.63
CA GLU A 81 40.05 -5.36 -12.78
C GLU A 81 39.25 -4.30 -13.53
N ALA A 82 39.92 -3.46 -14.34
CA ALA A 82 39.25 -2.45 -15.14
C ALA A 82 38.25 -3.02 -16.14
N LEU A 83 38.52 -4.20 -16.70
CA LEU A 83 37.60 -4.93 -17.59
C LEU A 83 36.46 -5.59 -16.80
N ALA A 84 36.75 -6.17 -15.64
CA ALA A 84 35.74 -6.75 -14.76
C ALA A 84 34.71 -5.69 -14.32
N LEU A 85 35.16 -4.48 -14.00
CA LEU A 85 34.30 -3.33 -13.67
C LEU A 85 33.50 -2.79 -14.86
N LYS A 86 33.80 -3.23 -16.08
CA LYS A 86 33.00 -2.93 -17.28
C LYS A 86 32.06 -4.07 -17.66
N GLY A 87 32.09 -5.18 -16.90
CA GLY A 87 31.33 -6.39 -17.19
C GLY A 87 31.97 -7.32 -18.24
N ASN A 88 33.18 -7.02 -18.71
CA ASN A 88 33.92 -7.85 -19.67
C ASN A 88 34.65 -8.98 -18.95
N TYR A 89 33.90 -9.91 -18.36
CA TYR A 89 34.47 -10.94 -17.48
C TYR A 89 35.36 -11.95 -18.20
N ASP A 90 35.04 -12.31 -19.44
CA ASP A 90 35.86 -13.28 -20.19
C ASP A 90 37.23 -12.67 -20.53
N GLU A 91 37.28 -11.43 -21.03
CA GLU A 91 38.53 -10.71 -21.29
C GLU A 91 39.32 -10.45 -20.00
N ALA A 92 38.64 -10.06 -18.92
CA ALA A 92 39.27 -9.87 -17.61
C ALA A 92 39.94 -11.15 -17.10
N GLN A 93 39.36 -12.32 -17.41
CA GLN A 93 39.91 -13.60 -17.01
C GLN A 93 41.25 -13.89 -17.69
N ASP A 94 41.40 -13.50 -18.96
CA ASP A 94 42.66 -13.65 -19.69
C ASP A 94 43.77 -12.79 -19.07
N TYR A 95 43.46 -11.54 -18.70
CA TYR A 95 44.43 -10.68 -17.99
C TYR A 95 44.83 -11.21 -16.61
N PHE A 96 43.91 -11.84 -15.88
CA PHE A 96 44.28 -12.52 -14.62
C PHE A 96 45.09 -13.79 -14.85
N ASN A 97 44.91 -14.50 -15.97
CA ASN A 97 45.79 -15.61 -16.33
C ASN A 97 47.20 -15.11 -16.63
N ASP A 98 47.33 -14.06 -17.46
CA ASP A 98 48.62 -13.43 -17.75
C ASP A 98 49.35 -12.99 -16.46
N ALA A 99 48.62 -12.40 -15.51
CA ALA A 99 49.19 -11.98 -14.22
C ALA A 99 49.69 -13.18 -13.38
N LEU A 100 49.02 -14.32 -13.43
CA LEU A 100 49.41 -15.55 -12.74
C LEU A 100 50.59 -16.25 -13.42
N ASP A 101 50.70 -16.16 -14.74
CA ASP A 101 51.83 -16.71 -15.49
C ASP A 101 53.13 -15.92 -15.24
N LEU A 102 53.00 -14.61 -14.99
CA LEU A 102 54.12 -13.72 -14.64
C LEU A 102 54.56 -13.84 -13.18
N SER A 103 53.64 -14.20 -12.26
CA SER A 103 53.92 -14.37 -10.83
C SER A 103 53.25 -15.62 -10.25
N TYR A 104 54.08 -16.58 -9.82
CA TYR A 104 53.64 -17.85 -9.23
C TYR A 104 52.82 -17.69 -7.93
N GLN A 105 52.87 -16.52 -7.27
CA GLN A 105 52.14 -16.24 -6.04
C GLN A 105 51.46 -14.87 -6.12
N PHE A 106 50.30 -14.82 -6.78
CA PHE A 106 49.45 -13.63 -6.79
C PHE A 106 48.05 -13.95 -6.24
N PRO A 107 47.86 -13.97 -4.90
CA PRO A 107 46.59 -14.39 -4.29
C PRO A 107 45.38 -13.58 -4.75
N ALA A 108 45.52 -12.28 -4.98
CA ALA A 108 44.45 -11.43 -5.48
C ALA A 108 44.00 -11.83 -6.89
N ALA A 109 44.93 -12.14 -7.80
CA ALA A 109 44.61 -12.62 -9.14
C ALA A 109 43.88 -13.98 -9.11
N ILE A 110 44.25 -14.87 -8.18
CA ILE A 110 43.54 -16.14 -7.96
C ILE A 110 42.10 -15.89 -7.50
N GLN A 111 41.91 -15.02 -6.51
CA GLN A 111 40.59 -14.69 -5.96
C GLN A 111 39.70 -14.03 -7.01
N ASN A 112 40.22 -13.02 -7.72
CA ASN A 112 39.46 -12.33 -8.76
C ASN A 112 39.11 -13.28 -9.91
N LYS A 113 40.02 -14.16 -10.34
CA LYS A 113 39.73 -15.21 -11.33
C LYS A 113 38.63 -16.18 -10.86
N GLN A 114 38.59 -16.55 -9.58
CA GLN A 114 37.50 -17.36 -9.03
C GLN A 114 36.17 -16.61 -9.06
N PHE A 115 36.17 -15.33 -8.68
CA PHE A 115 35.00 -14.47 -8.77
C PHE A 115 34.50 -14.33 -10.21
N LEU A 116 35.38 -14.14 -11.19
CA LEU A 116 34.97 -14.01 -12.60
C LEU A 116 34.19 -15.22 -13.10
N LYS A 117 34.56 -16.44 -12.70
CA LYS A 117 33.77 -17.64 -13.02
C LYS A 117 32.34 -17.55 -12.46
N VAL A 118 32.19 -17.00 -11.26
CA VAL A 118 30.88 -16.77 -10.65
C VAL A 118 30.13 -15.66 -11.39
N ALA A 119 30.79 -14.56 -11.74
CA ALA A 119 30.23 -13.45 -12.50
C ALA A 119 29.70 -13.89 -13.87
N THR A 120 30.46 -14.72 -14.61
CA THR A 120 30.02 -15.30 -15.89
C THR A 120 28.78 -16.20 -15.72
N LEU A 121 28.73 -17.00 -14.65
CA LEU A 121 27.54 -17.81 -14.34
C LEU A 121 26.32 -16.95 -14.00
N VAL A 122 26.51 -15.86 -13.28
CA VAL A 122 25.47 -14.87 -12.96
C VAL A 122 24.94 -14.23 -14.23
N LYS A 123 25.80 -13.74 -15.12
CA LYS A 123 25.36 -13.17 -16.42
C LYS A 123 24.59 -14.17 -17.26
N ARG A 124 25.02 -15.44 -17.28
CA ARG A 124 24.28 -16.51 -17.96
C ARG A 124 22.91 -16.74 -17.33
N ASP A 125 22.83 -16.88 -16.00
CA ASP A 125 21.54 -17.06 -15.31
C ASP A 125 20.62 -15.83 -15.58
N LEU A 126 21.15 -14.61 -15.68
CA LEU A 126 20.37 -13.40 -16.07
C LEU A 126 19.91 -13.42 -17.53
N ASN A 127 20.72 -13.91 -18.46
CA ASN A 127 20.33 -14.06 -19.86
C ASN A 127 19.22 -15.12 -20.03
N GLU A 128 19.32 -16.24 -19.31
CA GLU A 128 18.26 -17.25 -19.25
C GLU A 128 16.98 -16.68 -18.67
N ALA A 129 17.07 -15.88 -17.60
CA ALA A 129 15.93 -15.18 -17.03
C ALA A 129 15.25 -14.25 -18.05
N LYS A 130 16.04 -13.53 -18.85
CA LYS A 130 15.52 -12.69 -19.94
C LYS A 130 14.77 -13.52 -21.00
N SER A 131 15.33 -14.65 -21.45
CA SER A 131 14.64 -15.55 -22.39
C SER A 131 13.32 -16.07 -21.83
N MET A 132 13.33 -16.56 -20.58
CA MET A 132 12.11 -17.04 -19.91
C MET A 132 11.07 -15.93 -19.73
N ASN A 133 11.49 -14.68 -19.53
CA ASN A 133 10.59 -13.52 -19.47
C ASN A 133 9.96 -13.21 -20.83
N GLU A 134 10.73 -13.30 -21.92
CA GLU A 134 10.23 -13.13 -23.31
C GLU A 134 9.24 -14.24 -23.69
N GLU A 135 9.42 -15.45 -23.16
CA GLU A 135 8.50 -16.59 -23.30
C GLU A 135 7.28 -16.54 -22.35
N GLU A 136 7.09 -15.43 -21.62
CA GLU A 136 6.04 -15.25 -20.61
C GLU A 136 6.09 -16.27 -19.44
N ASN A 137 7.22 -16.97 -19.27
CA ASN A 137 7.47 -17.88 -18.15
C ASN A 137 8.10 -17.14 -16.96
N PHE A 138 7.32 -16.22 -16.38
CA PHE A 138 7.79 -15.30 -15.34
C PHE A 138 8.30 -15.99 -14.07
N GLN A 139 7.69 -17.12 -13.69
CA GLN A 139 8.11 -17.87 -12.51
C GLN A 139 9.52 -18.44 -12.70
N LYS A 140 9.77 -19.08 -13.84
CA LYS A 140 11.09 -19.63 -14.16
C LYS A 140 12.14 -18.53 -14.36
N ALA A 141 11.75 -17.39 -14.92
CA ALA A 141 12.62 -16.21 -14.99
C ALA A 141 13.07 -15.75 -13.59
N LEU A 142 12.16 -15.65 -12.62
CA LEU A 142 12.48 -15.28 -11.25
C LEU A 142 13.37 -16.33 -10.55
N GLU A 143 13.18 -17.62 -10.82
CA GLU A 143 14.04 -18.68 -10.29
C GLU A 143 15.50 -18.55 -10.75
N PHE A 144 15.73 -18.20 -12.01
CA PHE A 144 17.07 -17.92 -12.53
C PHE A 144 17.70 -16.67 -11.88
N ILE A 145 16.91 -15.62 -11.65
CA ILE A 145 17.36 -14.40 -10.97
C ILE A 145 17.74 -14.69 -9.52
N ASP A 146 16.94 -15.47 -8.79
CA ASP A 146 17.23 -15.85 -7.41
C ASP A 146 18.46 -16.76 -7.32
N LYS A 147 18.67 -17.60 -8.33
CA LYS A 147 19.89 -18.40 -8.46
C LYS A 147 21.12 -17.51 -8.68
N ALA A 148 21.02 -16.48 -9.51
CA ALA A 148 22.07 -15.49 -9.73
C ALA A 148 22.43 -14.76 -8.42
N GLU A 149 21.42 -14.30 -7.67
CA GLU A 149 21.61 -13.63 -6.36
C GLU A 149 22.30 -14.55 -5.34
N LYS A 150 21.88 -15.81 -5.23
CA LYS A 150 22.49 -16.79 -4.30
C LYS A 150 23.98 -17.02 -4.58
N ARG A 151 24.41 -16.93 -5.83
CA ARG A 151 25.82 -17.11 -6.22
C ARG A 151 26.71 -15.97 -5.70
N LEU A 152 26.17 -14.77 -5.56
CA LEU A 152 26.91 -13.60 -5.11
C LEU A 152 26.96 -13.43 -3.58
N LYS A 153 26.19 -14.22 -2.83
CA LYS A 153 26.01 -14.06 -1.37
C LYS A 153 27.31 -13.94 -0.56
N ASN A 154 28.38 -14.61 -1.00
CA ASN A 154 29.67 -14.65 -0.30
C ASN A 154 30.73 -13.74 -0.94
N TYR A 155 30.34 -12.87 -1.87
CA TYR A 155 31.23 -11.96 -2.57
C TYR A 155 30.83 -10.51 -2.26
N ASN A 156 31.82 -9.62 -2.30
CA ASN A 156 31.66 -8.17 -2.11
C ASN A 156 32.63 -7.41 -3.01
N GLY A 157 32.43 -6.09 -3.14
CA GLY A 157 33.25 -5.20 -3.96
C GLY A 157 32.48 -4.62 -5.15
N ASP A 158 33.10 -3.66 -5.83
CA ASP A 158 32.44 -2.80 -6.83
C ASP A 158 31.85 -3.61 -8.01
N ALA A 159 32.57 -4.63 -8.50
CA ALA A 159 32.06 -5.50 -9.56
C ALA A 159 30.86 -6.35 -9.10
N VAL A 160 30.77 -6.68 -7.82
CA VAL A 160 29.61 -7.38 -7.24
C VAL A 160 28.43 -6.44 -7.15
N GLU A 161 28.63 -5.19 -6.74
CA GLU A 161 27.58 -4.18 -6.68
C GLU A 161 26.92 -3.95 -8.05
N GLN A 162 27.71 -3.89 -9.12
CA GLN A 162 27.19 -3.83 -10.48
C GLN A 162 26.29 -5.02 -10.82
N LEU A 163 26.70 -6.24 -10.47
CA LEU A 163 25.89 -7.44 -10.70
C LEU A 163 24.63 -7.47 -9.85
N VAL A 164 24.68 -6.98 -8.61
CA VAL A 164 23.50 -6.83 -7.74
C VAL A 164 22.50 -5.85 -8.34
N ASN A 165 22.99 -4.75 -8.92
CA ASN A 165 22.15 -3.79 -9.65
C ASN A 165 21.53 -4.44 -10.89
N ASP A 166 22.29 -5.20 -11.68
CA ASP A 166 21.76 -5.96 -12.82
C ASP A 166 20.68 -6.97 -12.41
N ILE A 167 20.90 -7.72 -11.33
CA ILE A 167 19.93 -8.65 -10.75
C ILE A 167 18.66 -7.92 -10.33
N THR A 168 18.80 -6.76 -9.67
CA THR A 168 17.67 -5.95 -9.21
C THR A 168 16.86 -5.42 -10.40
N ASN A 169 17.54 -4.92 -11.43
CA ASN A 169 16.92 -4.43 -12.66
C ASN A 169 16.19 -5.56 -13.39
N ALA A 170 16.82 -6.72 -13.57
CA ALA A 170 16.19 -7.90 -14.17
C ALA A 170 14.94 -8.32 -13.37
N ARG A 171 15.03 -8.37 -12.04
CA ARG A 171 13.91 -8.72 -11.15
C ARG A 171 12.74 -7.76 -11.31
N ASN A 172 13.01 -6.46 -11.32
CA ASN A 172 11.98 -5.43 -11.47
C ASN A 172 11.35 -5.50 -12.87
N GLN A 173 12.15 -5.68 -13.90
CA GLN A 173 11.67 -5.83 -15.28
C GLN A 173 10.78 -7.07 -15.43
N THR A 174 11.18 -8.23 -14.92
CA THR A 174 10.37 -9.46 -14.96
C THR A 174 9.05 -9.29 -14.21
N LYS A 175 9.08 -8.68 -13.01
CA LYS A 175 7.85 -8.39 -12.25
C LYS A 175 6.93 -7.44 -12.99
N LEU A 176 7.49 -6.42 -13.64
CA LEU A 176 6.74 -5.45 -14.44
C LEU A 176 6.11 -6.11 -15.68
N SER A 177 6.87 -6.92 -16.43
CA SER A 177 6.37 -7.69 -17.56
C SER A 177 5.23 -8.64 -17.14
N HIS A 178 5.38 -9.34 -16.02
CA HIS A 178 4.33 -10.19 -15.48
C HIS A 178 3.08 -9.37 -15.10
N LEU A 179 3.25 -8.23 -14.44
CA LEU A 179 2.14 -7.35 -14.09
C LEU A 179 1.41 -6.84 -15.34
N GLN A 180 2.15 -6.42 -16.38
CA GLN A 180 1.57 -6.01 -17.67
C GLN A 180 0.80 -7.15 -18.33
N PHE A 181 1.33 -8.37 -18.32
CA PHE A 181 0.65 -9.56 -18.83
C PHE A 181 -0.66 -9.84 -18.09
N LEU A 182 -0.65 -9.79 -16.75
CA LEU A 182 -1.88 -9.95 -15.96
C LEU A 182 -2.89 -8.85 -16.25
N MET A 183 -2.44 -7.60 -16.43
CA MET A 183 -3.31 -6.48 -16.79
C MET A 183 -3.95 -6.63 -18.17
N LYS A 184 -3.25 -7.22 -19.16
CA LYS A 184 -3.80 -7.51 -20.50
C LYS A 184 -4.97 -8.50 -20.45
N LYS A 185 -5.01 -9.39 -19.45
CA LYS A 185 -6.10 -10.36 -19.26
C LYS A 185 -7.39 -9.75 -18.70
N GLN A 186 -7.44 -8.43 -18.51
CA GLN A 186 -8.60 -7.70 -17.98
C GLN A 186 -9.12 -8.30 -16.66
N PRO A 187 -8.27 -8.29 -15.60
CA PRO A 187 -8.61 -8.91 -14.33
C PRO A 187 -9.85 -8.27 -13.69
N SER A 188 -10.55 -9.04 -12.88
CA SER A 188 -11.69 -8.56 -12.10
C SER A 188 -11.28 -7.44 -11.13
N ILE A 189 -12.25 -6.71 -10.58
CA ILE A 189 -11.95 -5.62 -9.63
C ILE A 189 -11.27 -6.18 -8.36
N ASP A 190 -11.65 -7.37 -7.90
CA ASP A 190 -11.00 -7.99 -6.74
C ASP A 190 -9.57 -8.43 -7.03
N GLU A 191 -9.33 -8.96 -8.24
CA GLU A 191 -7.96 -9.26 -8.70
C GLU A 191 -7.13 -7.98 -8.83
N GLN A 192 -7.71 -6.89 -9.35
CA GLN A 192 -7.06 -5.59 -9.46
C GLN A 192 -6.63 -5.04 -8.10
N LYS A 193 -7.41 -5.22 -7.03
CA LYS A 193 -7.01 -4.85 -5.66
C LYS A 193 -5.70 -5.55 -5.25
N THR A 194 -5.55 -6.82 -5.62
CA THR A 194 -4.32 -7.59 -5.36
C THR A 194 -3.16 -7.13 -6.23
N LEU A 195 -3.42 -6.83 -7.51
CA LEU A 195 -2.41 -6.35 -8.44
C LEU A 195 -1.89 -4.95 -8.09
N LEU A 196 -2.71 -4.10 -7.46
CA LEU A 196 -2.29 -2.78 -7.00
C LEU A 196 -1.10 -2.87 -6.04
N TRP A 197 -1.20 -3.73 -5.02
CA TRP A 197 -0.10 -3.97 -4.07
C TRP A 197 1.18 -4.45 -4.76
N ARG A 198 1.05 -5.32 -5.77
CA ARG A 198 2.19 -5.79 -6.55
C ARG A 198 2.83 -4.66 -7.35
N ALA A 199 2.02 -3.79 -7.94
CA ALA A 199 2.50 -2.64 -8.71
C ALA A 199 3.25 -1.65 -7.81
N GLU A 200 2.71 -1.35 -6.62
CA GLU A 200 3.32 -0.43 -5.66
C GLU A 200 4.64 -0.95 -5.07
N ALA A 201 4.81 -2.27 -4.99
CA ALA A 201 6.04 -2.90 -4.51
C ALA A 201 7.20 -2.85 -5.54
N ILE A 202 6.93 -2.53 -6.81
CA ILE A 202 7.94 -2.44 -7.86
C ILE A 202 8.45 -1.00 -7.95
N GLN A 203 9.75 -0.81 -7.71
CA GLN A 203 10.41 0.49 -7.81
C GLN A 203 10.68 0.84 -9.29
N HIS A 204 9.64 1.11 -10.07
CA HIS A 204 9.73 1.48 -11.48
C HIS A 204 8.62 2.45 -11.89
N GLU A 205 8.92 3.44 -12.73
CA GLU A 205 7.94 4.47 -13.15
C GLU A 205 6.73 3.86 -13.90
N GLU A 206 6.96 2.87 -14.76
CA GLU A 206 5.85 2.16 -15.41
C GLU A 206 4.95 1.42 -14.42
N ALA A 207 5.49 0.89 -13.32
CA ALA A 207 4.70 0.23 -12.31
C ALA A 207 3.80 1.23 -11.56
N LYS A 208 4.30 2.44 -11.29
CA LYS A 208 3.49 3.55 -10.75
C LYS A 208 2.35 3.93 -11.71
N ALA A 209 2.61 3.97 -13.01
CA ALA A 209 1.59 4.25 -14.01
C ALA A 209 0.48 3.18 -14.01
N ILE A 210 0.85 1.90 -13.94
CA ILE A 210 -0.09 0.77 -13.83
C ILE A 210 -0.90 0.87 -12.52
N ALA A 211 -0.25 1.15 -11.39
CA ALA A 211 -0.92 1.34 -10.10
C ALA A 211 -1.99 2.45 -10.18
N ASN A 212 -1.67 3.58 -10.81
CA ASN A 212 -2.62 4.67 -11.03
C ASN A 212 -3.79 4.26 -11.94
N GLN A 213 -3.53 3.48 -12.99
CA GLN A 213 -4.58 2.95 -13.85
C GLN A 213 -5.53 2.01 -13.08
N ILE A 214 -4.98 1.13 -12.24
CA ILE A 214 -5.76 0.24 -11.37
C ILE A 214 -6.62 1.05 -10.41
N ARG A 215 -6.05 2.05 -9.70
CA ARG A 215 -6.82 2.93 -8.80
C ARG A 215 -7.98 3.62 -9.52
N LYS A 216 -7.75 4.16 -10.72
CA LYS A 216 -8.81 4.79 -11.54
C LYS A 216 -9.95 3.81 -11.87
N ARG A 217 -9.62 2.55 -12.19
CA ARG A 217 -10.62 1.50 -12.44
C ARG A 217 -11.41 1.14 -11.17
N ILE A 218 -10.74 0.97 -10.04
CA ILE A 218 -11.39 0.71 -8.74
C ILE A 218 -12.34 1.87 -8.39
N VAL A 219 -11.88 3.12 -8.50
CA VAL A 219 -12.70 4.32 -8.26
C VAL A 219 -13.92 4.35 -9.17
N SER A 220 -13.73 4.06 -10.47
CA SER A 220 -14.83 4.10 -11.44
C SER A 220 -15.87 3.02 -11.17
N HIS A 221 -15.43 1.80 -10.84
CA HIS A 221 -16.31 0.71 -10.47
C HIS A 221 -17.07 1.00 -9.17
N ALA A 222 -16.36 1.38 -8.10
CA ALA A 222 -16.97 1.71 -6.81
C ALA A 222 -18.02 2.82 -6.96
N PHE A 223 -17.71 3.88 -7.70
CA PHE A 223 -18.66 4.95 -7.98
C PHE A 223 -19.91 4.45 -8.73
N SER A 224 -19.73 3.67 -9.79
CA SER A 224 -20.85 3.15 -10.59
C SER A 224 -21.74 2.21 -9.79
N THR A 225 -21.16 1.28 -9.05
CA THR A 225 -21.90 0.31 -8.24
C THR A 225 -22.61 1.00 -7.08
N ALA A 226 -21.95 1.93 -6.38
CA ALA A 226 -22.59 2.71 -5.32
C ALA A 226 -23.75 3.57 -5.84
N ASN A 227 -23.62 4.14 -7.05
CA ASN A 227 -24.69 4.91 -7.67
C ASN A 227 -25.93 4.05 -7.95
N GLU A 228 -25.73 2.79 -8.35
CA GLU A 228 -26.84 1.87 -8.61
C GLU A 228 -27.54 1.46 -7.32
N GLU A 229 -26.78 1.16 -6.26
CA GLU A 229 -27.34 0.89 -4.92
C GLU A 229 -28.08 2.12 -4.36
N LEU A 230 -27.57 3.33 -4.61
CA LEU A 230 -28.22 4.58 -4.21
C LEU A 230 -29.60 4.74 -4.87
N LYS A 231 -29.71 4.49 -6.17
CA LYS A 231 -31.01 4.52 -6.89
C LYS A 231 -32.01 3.52 -6.30
N GLN A 232 -31.52 2.39 -5.81
CA GLN A 232 -32.34 1.36 -5.14
C GLN A 232 -32.62 1.68 -3.67
N LYS A 233 -32.22 2.87 -3.18
CA LYS A 233 -32.32 3.32 -1.79
C LYS A 233 -31.60 2.42 -0.79
N GLN A 234 -30.60 1.66 -1.26
CA GLN A 234 -29.74 0.80 -0.44
C GLN A 234 -28.56 1.61 0.13
N TYR A 235 -28.85 2.67 0.88
CA TYR A 235 -27.85 3.66 1.34
C TYR A 235 -26.66 3.03 2.07
N THR A 236 -26.91 2.07 2.96
CA THR A 236 -25.85 1.39 3.73
C THR A 236 -24.89 0.63 2.82
N LYS A 237 -25.41 -0.03 1.78
CA LYS A 237 -24.62 -0.80 0.81
C LYS A 237 -23.89 0.12 -0.17
N ALA A 238 -24.55 1.18 -0.65
CA ALA A 238 -23.89 2.22 -1.45
C ALA A 238 -22.69 2.80 -0.70
N ARG A 239 -22.87 3.13 0.58
CA ARG A 239 -21.81 3.68 1.44
C ARG A 239 -20.65 2.71 1.63
N SER A 240 -20.92 1.43 1.92
CA SER A 240 -19.85 0.46 2.14
C SER A 240 -18.98 0.25 0.89
N ILE A 241 -19.58 0.27 -0.31
CA ILE A 241 -18.84 0.20 -1.59
C ILE A 241 -17.93 1.42 -1.77
N VAL A 242 -18.42 2.62 -1.47
CA VAL A 242 -17.60 3.85 -1.56
C VAL A 242 -16.45 3.82 -0.56
N GLU A 243 -16.72 3.41 0.68
CA GLU A 243 -15.70 3.29 1.72
C GLU A 243 -14.63 2.27 1.36
N GLU A 244 -15.02 1.14 0.77
CA GLU A 244 -14.08 0.17 0.25
C GLU A 244 -13.20 0.77 -0.88
N GLY A 245 -13.80 1.48 -1.83
CA GLY A 245 -13.06 2.17 -2.88
C GLY A 245 -12.06 3.20 -2.33
N LEU A 246 -12.44 3.94 -1.29
CA LEU A 246 -11.58 4.92 -0.61
C LEU A 246 -10.39 4.27 0.12
N ARG A 247 -10.46 2.98 0.50
CA ARG A 247 -9.29 2.28 1.07
C ARG A 247 -8.13 2.17 0.07
N TYR A 248 -8.44 2.08 -1.22
CA TYR A 248 -7.45 1.97 -2.30
C TYR A 248 -7.13 3.30 -2.98
N ALA A 249 -8.02 4.28 -2.87
CA ALA A 249 -7.82 5.64 -3.36
C ALA A 249 -8.35 6.68 -2.35
N PRO A 250 -7.62 6.90 -1.23
CA PRO A 250 -8.08 7.79 -0.15
C PRO A 250 -8.35 9.22 -0.60
N ASP A 251 -7.53 9.72 -1.52
CA ASP A 251 -7.58 11.10 -2.03
C ASP A 251 -8.55 11.25 -3.22
N SER A 252 -9.41 10.26 -3.47
CA SER A 252 -10.38 10.31 -4.56
C SER A 252 -11.52 11.27 -4.23
N GLU A 253 -11.42 12.52 -4.71
CA GLU A 253 -12.49 13.52 -4.62
C GLU A 253 -13.84 12.99 -5.12
N LYS A 254 -13.81 12.19 -6.20
CA LYS A 254 -15.01 11.58 -6.79
C LYS A 254 -15.74 10.65 -5.81
N LEU A 255 -15.00 9.81 -5.08
CA LEU A 255 -15.60 8.90 -4.09
C LEU A 255 -15.99 9.65 -2.80
N GLN A 256 -15.20 10.64 -2.38
CA GLN A 256 -15.55 11.48 -1.23
C GLN A 256 -16.85 12.24 -1.48
N SER A 257 -17.01 12.85 -2.66
CA SER A 257 -18.27 13.50 -3.07
C SER A 257 -19.43 12.51 -3.09
N MET A 258 -19.22 11.30 -3.63
CA MET A 258 -20.27 10.27 -3.64
C MET A 258 -20.70 9.88 -2.22
N LYS A 259 -19.76 9.76 -1.29
CA LYS A 259 -20.07 9.49 0.13
C LYS A 259 -20.98 10.57 0.71
N ILE A 260 -20.68 11.84 0.46
CA ILE A 260 -21.49 12.98 0.93
C ILE A 260 -22.90 12.93 0.32
N THR A 261 -23.01 12.65 -0.99
CA THR A 261 -24.31 12.52 -1.66
C THR A 261 -25.16 11.42 -1.04
N ILE A 262 -24.59 10.24 -0.79
CA ILE A 262 -25.30 9.11 -0.16
C ILE A 262 -25.82 9.50 1.22
N GLU A 263 -25.00 10.14 2.07
CA GLU A 263 -25.42 10.56 3.41
C GLU A 263 -26.52 11.62 3.35
N LYS A 264 -26.41 12.59 2.42
CA LYS A 264 -27.43 13.63 2.24
C LYS A 264 -28.76 13.06 1.77
N GLU A 265 -28.74 12.16 0.79
CA GLU A 265 -29.96 11.51 0.29
C GLU A 265 -30.60 10.60 1.34
N LYS A 266 -29.78 9.87 2.12
CA LYS A 266 -30.26 9.07 3.24
C LYS A 266 -30.98 9.94 4.27
N ALA A 267 -30.34 11.02 4.72
CA ALA A 267 -30.93 11.92 5.70
C ALA A 267 -32.23 12.56 5.19
N ALA A 268 -32.24 13.00 3.92
CA ALA A 268 -33.45 13.55 3.30
C ALA A 268 -34.58 12.51 3.19
N PHE A 269 -34.25 11.26 2.88
CA PHE A 269 -35.22 10.17 2.85
C PHE A 269 -35.80 9.85 4.23
N GLU A 270 -34.94 9.76 5.25
CA GLU A 270 -35.34 9.50 6.64
C GLU A 270 -36.25 10.62 7.18
N GLU A 271 -35.91 11.89 6.94
CA GLU A 271 -36.74 13.02 7.35
C GLU A 271 -38.10 12.99 6.63
N ALA A 272 -38.11 12.77 5.30
CA ALA A 272 -39.36 12.66 4.55
C ALA A 272 -40.22 11.44 4.95
N GLN A 273 -39.65 10.40 5.56
CA GLN A 273 -40.42 9.30 6.14
C GLN A 273 -41.02 9.71 7.49
N LYS A 274 -40.23 10.39 8.33
CA LYS A 274 -40.69 10.91 9.61
C LYS A 274 -41.86 11.88 9.43
N ASP A 275 -41.74 12.83 8.50
CA ASP A 275 -42.81 13.79 8.18
C ASP A 275 -44.10 13.08 7.73
N ARG A 276 -43.97 12.03 6.91
CA ARG A 276 -45.13 11.24 6.46
C ARG A 276 -45.81 10.50 7.59
N ILE A 277 -45.03 9.96 8.53
CA ILE A 277 -45.57 9.29 9.72
C ILE A 277 -46.28 10.32 10.60
N GLU A 278 -45.68 11.48 10.83
CA GLU A 278 -46.27 12.55 11.64
C GLU A 278 -47.58 13.06 11.04
N GLN A 279 -47.62 13.33 9.73
CA GLN A 279 -48.85 13.71 9.02
C GLN A 279 -49.93 12.63 9.12
N ALA A 280 -49.56 11.35 8.99
CA ALA A 280 -50.50 10.25 9.13
C ALA A 280 -51.03 10.12 10.58
N MET A 281 -50.18 10.35 11.58
CA MET A 281 -50.56 10.35 12.99
C MET A 281 -51.50 11.52 13.32
N GLU A 282 -51.20 12.73 12.84
CA GLU A 282 -52.06 13.90 13.01
C GLU A 282 -53.42 13.71 12.36
N ALA A 283 -53.46 13.16 11.14
CA ALA A 283 -54.70 12.84 10.46
C ALA A 283 -55.52 11.82 11.24
N ALA A 284 -54.90 10.72 11.68
CA ALA A 284 -55.56 9.70 12.48
C ALA A 284 -56.10 10.24 13.82
N GLU A 285 -55.39 11.15 14.48
CA GLU A 285 -55.86 11.76 15.73
C GLU A 285 -57.01 12.75 15.49
N LYS A 286 -56.99 13.53 14.40
CA LYS A 286 -58.12 14.38 14.00
C LYS A 286 -59.37 13.55 13.72
N GLU A 287 -59.23 12.45 12.98
CA GLU A 287 -60.34 11.51 12.74
C GLU A 287 -60.86 10.93 14.05
N ARG A 288 -59.98 10.53 14.97
CA ARG A 288 -60.36 10.02 16.29
C ARG A 288 -61.13 11.06 17.12
N GLU A 289 -60.72 12.32 17.10
CA GLU A 289 -61.41 13.39 17.80
C GLU A 289 -62.79 13.67 17.20
N ILE A 290 -62.92 13.70 15.86
CA ILE A 290 -64.22 13.80 15.17
C ILE A 290 -65.13 12.66 15.60
N ASN A 291 -64.64 11.43 15.56
CA ASN A 291 -65.41 10.24 15.93
C ASN A 291 -65.84 10.29 17.42
N LYS A 292 -65.04 10.86 18.32
CA LYS A 292 -65.38 10.93 19.75
C LYS A 292 -66.33 12.07 20.11
N LYS A 293 -66.25 13.21 19.43
CA LYS A 293 -66.90 14.45 19.90
C LYS A 293 -67.93 15.03 18.94
N ASP A 294 -67.76 14.80 17.64
CA ASP A 294 -68.51 15.49 16.59
C ASP A 294 -68.96 14.52 15.49
N ALA A 295 -69.30 13.27 15.85
CA ALA A 295 -69.61 12.20 14.90
C ALA A 295 -70.98 12.32 14.22
N VAL A 296 -71.87 13.17 14.74
CA VAL A 296 -73.28 13.25 14.34
C VAL A 296 -73.66 14.69 14.00
N GLU A 297 -74.17 14.91 12.79
CA GLU A 297 -74.71 16.19 12.33
C GLU A 297 -76.25 16.14 12.24
N ILE A 298 -76.93 17.17 12.75
CA ILE A 298 -78.39 17.29 12.68
C ILE A 298 -78.81 17.92 11.35
N VAL A 299 -79.40 17.12 10.47
CA VAL A 299 -79.85 17.51 9.12
C VAL A 299 -81.17 18.26 9.16
N SER A 300 -82.18 17.74 9.87
CA SER A 300 -83.51 18.34 9.94
C SER A 300 -84.27 17.84 11.17
N VAL A 301 -85.05 18.71 11.82
CA VAL A 301 -85.95 18.33 12.92
C VAL A 301 -87.22 19.15 12.82
N GLU A 302 -88.37 18.49 12.92
CA GLU A 302 -89.69 19.10 12.78
C GLU A 302 -90.64 18.53 13.84
N THR A 303 -91.55 19.38 14.34
CA THR A 303 -92.67 18.97 15.20
C THR A 303 -93.98 19.16 14.45
N LYS A 304 -94.84 18.15 14.42
CA LYS A 304 -96.16 18.19 13.78
C LYS A 304 -97.18 17.51 14.68
N LEU A 305 -98.39 18.07 14.74
CA LEU A 305 -99.53 17.37 15.32
C LEU A 305 -100.05 16.37 14.28
N ASP A 306 -100.34 15.15 14.70
CA ASP A 306 -100.93 14.14 13.84
C ASP A 306 -102.47 14.26 13.76
N GLU A 307 -103.10 13.31 13.07
CA GLU A 307 -104.56 13.29 12.85
C GLU A 307 -105.36 13.05 14.14
N TYR A 308 -104.72 12.60 15.21
CA TYR A 308 -105.31 12.34 16.52
C TYR A 308 -105.05 13.48 17.52
N GLY A 309 -104.25 14.48 17.12
CA GLY A 309 -103.86 15.60 17.97
C GLY A 309 -102.61 15.34 18.80
N ASP A 310 -101.90 14.23 18.58
CA ASP A 310 -100.66 13.91 19.28
C ASP A 310 -99.47 14.61 18.63
N LEU A 311 -98.48 15.00 19.43
CA LEU A 311 -97.30 15.71 18.94
C LEU A 311 -96.21 14.74 18.49
N VAL A 312 -95.95 14.69 17.19
CA VAL A 312 -94.89 13.88 16.59
C VAL A 312 -93.65 14.72 16.33
N VAL A 313 -92.53 14.30 16.91
CA VAL A 313 -91.20 14.85 16.65
C VAL A 313 -90.49 13.94 15.66
N LYS A 314 -90.12 14.46 14.50
CA LYS A 314 -89.36 13.72 13.48
C LYS A 314 -88.07 14.44 13.15
N GLY A 315 -87.01 13.68 12.92
CA GLY A 315 -85.76 14.26 12.46
C GLY A 315 -84.87 13.30 11.69
N LYS A 316 -83.85 13.89 11.09
CA LYS A 316 -82.78 13.21 10.36
C LYS A 316 -81.45 13.67 10.89
N ILE A 317 -80.56 12.72 11.10
CA ILE A 317 -79.16 12.96 11.46
C ILE A 317 -78.26 12.31 10.42
N LYS A 318 -77.05 12.83 10.25
CA LYS A 318 -76.04 12.28 9.36
C LYS A 318 -74.80 11.91 10.18
N SER A 319 -74.27 10.71 9.95
CA SER A 319 -72.95 10.34 10.47
C SER A 319 -71.88 11.07 9.68
N VAL A 320 -71.03 11.83 10.38
CA VAL A 320 -69.81 12.45 9.83
C VAL A 320 -68.56 11.77 10.38
N ALA A 321 -68.72 10.67 11.12
CA ALA A 321 -67.63 9.84 11.60
C ALA A 321 -66.93 9.11 10.44
N THR A 322 -65.64 8.80 10.62
CA THR A 322 -64.86 7.96 9.70
C THR A 322 -64.98 6.46 9.99
N VAL A 323 -65.62 6.10 11.10
CA VAL A 323 -65.93 4.71 11.50
C VAL A 323 -67.44 4.58 11.80
N PRO A 324 -68.01 3.36 11.76
CA PRO A 324 -69.41 3.15 12.15
C PRO A 324 -69.66 3.61 13.59
N ILE A 325 -70.81 4.25 13.79
CA ILE A 325 -71.30 4.63 15.13
C ILE A 325 -72.59 3.87 15.43
N SER A 326 -72.74 3.39 16.65
CA SER A 326 -73.86 2.55 17.07
C SER A 326 -74.66 3.18 18.22
N SER A 327 -75.93 2.78 18.32
CA SER A 327 -76.88 3.20 19.36
C SER A 327 -76.97 4.73 19.51
N VAL A 328 -77.12 5.42 18.39
CA VAL A 328 -77.23 6.88 18.38
C VAL A 328 -78.56 7.29 19.01
N SER A 329 -78.52 8.03 20.11
CA SER A 329 -79.68 8.55 20.82
C SER A 329 -79.72 10.08 20.78
N ILE A 330 -80.92 10.62 20.66
CA ILE A 330 -81.18 12.05 20.49
C ILE A 330 -81.99 12.52 21.69
N LYS A 331 -81.31 13.23 22.58
CA LYS A 331 -81.95 13.93 23.70
C LYS A 331 -82.38 15.32 23.26
N TYR A 332 -83.66 15.64 23.43
CA TYR A 332 -84.23 16.93 23.04
C TYR A 332 -85.21 17.47 24.06
N LYS A 333 -85.44 18.79 23.99
CA LYS A 333 -86.37 19.52 24.85
C LYS A 333 -87.43 20.25 24.01
N LEU A 334 -88.66 20.25 24.49
CA LEU A 334 -89.81 20.87 23.87
C LEU A 334 -90.28 22.08 24.68
N TYR A 335 -90.63 23.14 23.97
CA TYR A 335 -90.93 24.45 24.54
C TYR A 335 -92.33 24.92 24.14
N ASN A 336 -93.02 25.60 25.06
CA ASN A 336 -94.28 26.29 24.75
C ASN A 336 -94.01 27.67 24.12
N LYS A 337 -95.09 28.39 23.78
CA LYS A 337 -95.03 29.72 23.15
C LYS A 337 -94.39 30.80 24.03
N ASP A 338 -94.44 30.62 25.35
CA ASP A 338 -93.84 31.53 26.33
C ASP A 338 -92.34 31.24 26.55
N GLY A 339 -91.81 30.21 25.88
CA GLY A 339 -90.40 29.82 25.93
C GLY A 339 -90.03 28.98 27.14
N GLU A 340 -91.01 28.47 27.89
CA GLU A 340 -90.81 27.57 29.02
C GLU A 340 -90.66 26.13 28.54
N MET A 341 -89.73 25.39 29.17
CA MET A 341 -89.51 23.98 28.88
C MET A 341 -90.66 23.15 29.46
N VAL A 342 -91.30 22.36 28.60
CA VAL A 342 -92.48 21.56 28.97
C VAL A 342 -92.12 20.08 29.10
N LEU A 343 -91.31 19.55 28.17
CA LEU A 343 -90.95 18.13 28.11
C LEU A 343 -89.49 17.95 27.69
N GLU A 344 -88.87 16.89 28.19
CA GLU A 344 -87.58 16.37 27.74
C GLU A 344 -87.76 14.90 27.39
N ASN A 345 -87.13 14.46 26.29
CA ASN A 345 -87.20 13.06 25.86
C ASN A 345 -85.89 12.62 25.21
N ASP A 346 -85.70 11.31 25.14
CA ASP A 346 -84.55 10.65 24.51
C ASP A 346 -85.07 9.56 23.56
N VAL A 347 -84.61 9.57 22.31
CA VAL A 347 -85.07 8.63 21.27
C VAL A 347 -83.90 8.10 20.47
N TYR A 348 -83.90 6.80 20.20
CA TYR A 348 -82.88 6.16 19.37
C TYR A 348 -83.17 6.37 17.88
N THR A 349 -82.11 6.47 17.09
CA THR A 349 -82.24 6.53 15.64
C THR A 349 -82.36 5.14 15.03
N TYR A 350 -82.99 5.06 13.87
CA TYR A 350 -83.01 3.88 13.03
C TYR A 350 -82.42 4.20 11.65
N PRO A 351 -81.51 3.37 11.10
CA PRO A 351 -80.96 2.15 11.70
C PRO A 351 -80.11 2.43 12.96
N ASP A 352 -79.90 1.40 13.79
CA ASP A 352 -79.18 1.50 15.08
C ASP A 352 -77.67 1.78 14.89
N THR A 353 -77.11 1.34 13.77
CA THR A 353 -75.74 1.63 13.34
C THR A 353 -75.77 2.56 12.14
N LEU A 354 -74.98 3.64 12.17
CA LEU A 354 -74.76 4.53 11.05
C LEU A 354 -73.32 4.40 10.56
N TYR A 355 -73.15 3.97 9.32
CA TYR A 355 -71.87 4.01 8.62
C TYR A 355 -71.48 5.46 8.26
N PRO A 356 -70.20 5.73 7.93
CA PRO A 356 -69.78 7.05 7.46
C PRO A 356 -70.69 7.59 6.34
N ASP A 357 -71.09 8.85 6.47
CA ASP A 357 -72.02 9.57 5.59
C ASP A 357 -73.47 9.06 5.56
N GLU A 358 -73.82 8.04 6.35
CA GLU A 358 -75.19 7.50 6.40
C GLU A 358 -76.14 8.42 7.17
N ILE A 359 -77.42 8.40 6.77
CA ILE A 359 -78.47 9.21 7.38
C ILE A 359 -79.38 8.32 8.24
N GLY A 360 -79.38 8.59 9.54
CA GLY A 360 -80.32 8.02 10.51
C GLY A 360 -81.59 8.86 10.62
N LYS A 361 -82.71 8.22 11.00
CA LYS A 361 -83.97 8.90 11.29
C LYS A 361 -84.39 8.64 12.72
N PHE A 362 -85.07 9.59 13.32
CA PHE A 362 -85.74 9.38 14.61
C PHE A 362 -87.16 9.93 14.55
N GLU A 363 -88.06 9.26 15.23
CA GLU A 363 -89.46 9.63 15.33
C GLU A 363 -89.99 9.22 16.70
N PHE A 364 -90.68 10.14 17.38
CA PHE A 364 -91.37 9.85 18.63
C PHE A 364 -92.68 10.63 18.71
N THR A 365 -93.73 9.97 19.19
CA THR A 365 -95.06 10.55 19.39
C THR A 365 -95.29 10.79 20.88
N HIS A 366 -95.57 12.04 21.24
CA HIS A 366 -95.97 12.43 22.59
C HIS A 366 -97.50 12.50 22.67
N TYR A 367 -98.05 11.62 23.50
CA TYR A 367 -99.47 11.56 23.79
C TYR A 367 -99.86 12.62 24.84
N ASP A 368 -101.11 13.09 24.80
CA ASP A 368 -101.70 14.03 25.77
C ASP A 368 -101.06 15.43 25.83
N VAL A 369 -100.43 15.89 24.73
CA VAL A 369 -99.86 17.23 24.62
C VAL A 369 -100.90 18.20 24.03
N ASN A 370 -101.58 18.96 24.90
CA ASN A 370 -102.69 19.84 24.54
C ASN A 370 -102.30 21.14 23.80
N GLU A 371 -101.03 21.30 23.41
CA GLU A 371 -100.52 22.50 22.75
C GLU A 371 -99.40 22.20 21.76
N LYS A 372 -99.24 23.08 20.77
CA LYS A 372 -98.13 22.97 19.81
C LYS A 372 -96.83 23.39 20.48
N LEU A 373 -95.93 22.42 20.69
CA LEU A 373 -94.58 22.67 21.21
C LEU A 373 -93.55 22.76 20.08
N GLU A 374 -92.53 23.59 20.31
CA GLU A 374 -91.42 23.80 19.39
C GLU A 374 -90.11 23.23 19.96
N ILE A 375 -89.24 22.79 19.06
CA ILE A 375 -87.91 22.28 19.37
C ILE A 375 -86.85 23.29 18.92
N LYS A 376 -85.93 23.63 19.81
CA LYS A 376 -84.77 24.47 19.50
C LYS A 376 -83.61 23.58 19.07
N LYS A 377 -83.02 23.84 17.91
CA LYS A 377 -81.94 23.00 17.34
C LYS A 377 -80.72 22.95 18.27
N GLU A 378 -80.46 24.03 18.99
CA GLU A 378 -79.33 24.20 19.91
C GLU A 378 -79.44 23.32 21.16
N GLU A 379 -80.63 22.78 21.45
CA GLU A 379 -80.89 21.97 22.64
C GLU A 379 -80.97 20.47 22.36
N ILE A 380 -80.71 20.09 21.12
CA ILE A 380 -80.64 18.69 20.70
C ILE A 380 -79.23 18.17 20.95
N LYS A 381 -79.13 17.15 21.78
CA LYS A 381 -77.85 16.53 22.17
C LYS A 381 -77.80 15.08 21.68
N PRO A 382 -77.05 14.79 20.61
CA PRO A 382 -76.79 13.42 20.21
C PRO A 382 -75.78 12.75 21.15
N THR A 383 -75.97 11.46 21.42
CA THR A 383 -75.00 10.58 22.05
C THR A 383 -74.87 9.28 21.25
N TRP A 384 -73.66 8.72 21.17
CA TRP A 384 -73.37 7.53 20.35
C TRP A 384 -72.26 6.70 20.98
N PHE A 385 -72.11 5.47 20.50
CA PHE A 385 -70.98 4.60 20.81
C PHE A 385 -70.12 4.39 19.57
N LEU A 386 -68.82 4.25 19.80
CA LEU A 386 -67.84 3.88 18.78
C LEU A 386 -67.60 2.37 18.89
N ASP A 387 -67.66 1.68 17.76
CA ASP A 387 -67.30 0.26 17.67
C ASP A 387 -65.78 0.02 17.75
#